data_AF-A0A2A4LIT0-F1
#
_entry.id   AF-A0A2A4LIT0-F1
#
_cell.length_a   1.000
_cell.length_b   1.000
_cell.length_c   1.000
_cell.angle_alpha   90.00
_cell.angle_beta   90.00
_cell.angle_gamma   90.00
#
_symmetry.space_group_name_H-M   'P 1'
#
loop_
_entity.id
_entity.type
_entity.pdbx_description
1 polymer ?
#
loop_
_entity_poly.entity_id
_entity_poly.type
_entity_poly.pdbx_seq_one_letter_code
_entity_poly.pdbx_strand_id
1 'polypeptide(L)'
;MLITPKIKPPAEAIVTAQFMIGLGLGVGYVGVTLHELRRSVLSGVVYVLILAILAAFFTWLVVSFGLAPPIEGFLAFSPGGQAEMIVLSILIGADLGFVAVHHLARVFIVIIGAPLAARWFQRKSK
;
A
#
# COMPACT_ATOMS: atom_id res chain seq x y z
N MET A 1 -17.25 20.07 15.35
CA MET A 1 -16.03 19.53 14.70
C MET A 1 -15.81 20.35 13.43
N LEU A 2 -15.20 21.52 13.59
CA LEU A 2 -14.96 22.49 12.52
C LEU A 2 -13.46 22.49 12.19
N ILE A 3 -13.17 22.86 10.94
CA ILE A 3 -11.86 23.17 10.34
C ILE A 3 -11.10 21.95 9.75
N THR A 4 -11.50 21.50 8.57
CA THR A 4 -10.62 21.58 7.38
C THR A 4 -11.50 21.80 6.14
N PRO A 5 -11.17 22.74 5.24
CA PRO A 5 -11.65 22.60 3.88
C PRO A 5 -10.99 21.32 3.34
N LYS A 6 -11.77 20.29 2.98
CA LYS A 6 -11.27 19.18 2.17
C LYS A 6 -10.96 19.76 0.77
N ILE A 7 -9.88 20.54 0.65
CA ILE A 7 -9.35 21.00 -0.62
C ILE A 7 -8.80 19.75 -1.27
N LYS A 8 -9.64 19.10 -2.06
CA LYS A 8 -9.19 18.05 -2.95
C LYS A 8 -8.31 18.73 -3.99
N PRO A 9 -7.13 18.16 -4.32
CA PRO A 9 -6.36 18.64 -5.46
C PRO A 9 -7.24 18.67 -6.71
N PRO A 10 -7.01 19.61 -7.63
CA PRO A 10 -7.72 19.63 -8.91
C PRO A 10 -7.52 18.30 -9.64
N ALA A 11 -8.53 17.87 -10.40
CA ALA A 11 -8.54 16.54 -11.02
C ALA A 11 -7.34 16.33 -11.94
N GLU A 12 -6.92 17.39 -12.62
CA GLU A 12 -5.75 17.45 -13.50
C GLU A 12 -4.47 17.10 -12.74
N ALA A 13 -4.32 17.56 -11.49
CA ALA A 13 -3.16 17.24 -10.66
C ALA A 13 -3.17 15.76 -10.23
N ILE A 14 -4.34 15.18 -9.93
CA ILE A 14 -4.47 13.76 -9.57
C ILE A 14 -4.10 12.88 -10.77
N VAL A 15 -4.63 13.20 -11.96
CA VAL A 15 -4.33 12.46 -13.19
C VAL A 15 -2.84 12.56 -13.54
N THR A 16 -2.27 13.76 -13.41
CA THR A 16 -0.83 13.98 -13.65
C THR A 16 0.02 13.16 -12.68
N ALA A 17 -0.33 13.15 -11.39
CA ALA A 17 0.36 12.36 -10.39
C ALA A 17 0.29 10.85 -10.70
N GLN A 18 -0.90 10.34 -11.03
CA GLN A 18 -1.09 8.93 -11.41
C GLN A 18 -0.30 8.56 -12.68
N PHE A 19 -0.28 9.44 -13.67
CA PHE A 19 0.51 9.25 -14.88
C PHE A 19 2.01 9.19 -14.56
N MET A 20 2.52 10.08 -13.70
CA MET A 20 3.92 10.06 -13.26
C MET A 20 4.27 8.83 -12.42
N ILE A 21 3.38 8.37 -11.54
CA ILE A 21 3.56 7.14 -10.76
C ILE A 21 3.66 5.94 -11.70
N GLY A 22 2.73 5.82 -12.66
CA GLY A 22 2.74 4.75 -13.66
C GLY A 22 3.98 4.78 -14.54
N LEU A 23 4.40 5.97 -14.99
CA LEU A 23 5.62 6.15 -15.77
C LEU A 23 6.86 5.72 -14.96
N GLY A 24 6.97 6.16 -13.71
CA GLY A 24 8.08 5.82 -12.82
C GLY A 24 8.17 4.31 -12.55
N LEU A 25 7.05 3.64 -12.32
CA LEU A 25 6.99 2.18 -12.22
C LEU A 25 7.41 1.51 -13.54
N GLY A 26 6.94 2.02 -14.68
CA GLY A 26 7.24 1.50 -16.01
C GLY A 26 8.73 1.59 -16.38
N VAL A 27 9.41 2.68 -16.01
CA VAL A 27 10.86 2.85 -16.24
C VAL A 27 11.68 1.76 -15.54
N GLY A 28 11.18 1.22 -14.42
CA GLY A 28 11.83 0.09 -13.72
C GLY A 28 11.92 -1.21 -14.53
N TYR A 29 11.20 -1.31 -15.65
CA TYR A 29 11.19 -2.49 -16.53
C TYR A 29 11.93 -2.27 -17.85
N VAL A 30 12.64 -1.16 -18.03
CA VAL A 30 13.44 -0.92 -19.24
C VAL A 30 14.50 -2.01 -19.41
N GLY A 31 14.52 -2.67 -20.57
CA GLY A 31 15.44 -3.76 -20.88
C GLY A 31 14.98 -5.15 -20.41
N VAL A 32 13.85 -5.27 -19.70
CA VAL A 32 13.26 -6.56 -19.33
C VAL A 32 12.50 -7.15 -20.51
N THR A 33 12.77 -8.40 -20.86
CA THR A 33 12.07 -9.07 -21.96
C THR A 33 10.66 -9.49 -21.56
N LEU A 34 9.76 -9.62 -22.55
CA LEU A 34 8.39 -10.08 -22.30
C LEU A 34 8.34 -11.49 -21.68
N HIS A 35 9.30 -12.36 -22.01
CA HIS A 35 9.38 -13.70 -21.46
C HIS A 35 9.78 -13.69 -19.97
N GLU A 36 10.80 -12.92 -19.61
CA GLU A 36 11.23 -12.74 -18.21
C GLU A 36 10.13 -12.08 -17.37
N LEU A 37 9.46 -11.07 -17.94
CA LEU A 37 8.33 -10.41 -17.30
C LEU A 37 7.20 -11.41 -17.04
N ARG A 38 6.76 -12.19 -18.04
CA ARG A 38 5.67 -13.18 -17.86
C ARG A 38 6.00 -14.23 -16.81
N ARG A 39 7.22 -14.76 -16.81
CA ARG A 39 7.66 -15.73 -15.80
C ARG A 39 7.60 -15.14 -14.39
N SER A 40 8.07 -13.90 -14.23
CA SER A 40 8.08 -13.20 -12.95
C SER A 40 6.68 -12.81 -12.49
N VAL A 41 5.83 -12.35 -13.42
CA VAL A 41 4.43 -12.00 -13.16
C VAL A 41 3.64 -13.20 -12.67
N LEU A 42 3.87 -14.40 -13.21
CA LEU A 42 3.16 -15.60 -12.75
C LEU A 42 3.43 -15.90 -11.26
N SER A 43 4.70 -15.80 -10.83
CA SER A 43 5.05 -15.88 -9.41
C SER A 43 4.51 -14.69 -8.61
N GLY A 44 4.49 -13.50 -9.23
CA GLY A 44 3.93 -12.28 -8.66
C GLY A 44 2.43 -12.38 -8.38
N VAL A 45 1.65 -13.09 -9.20
CA VAL A 45 0.21 -13.29 -8.98
C VAL A 45 -0.03 -14.03 -7.67
N VAL A 46 0.69 -15.12 -7.42
CA VAL A 46 0.57 -15.87 -6.16
C VAL A 46 0.92 -14.98 -4.96
N TYR A 47 1.99 -14.19 -5.09
CA TYR A 47 2.38 -13.23 -4.05
C TYR A 47 1.29 -12.18 -3.78
N VAL A 48 0.71 -11.60 -4.83
CA VAL A 48 -0.39 -10.63 -4.73
C VAL A 48 -1.62 -11.26 -4.09
N LEU A 49 -1.96 -12.52 -4.41
CA LEU A 49 -3.08 -13.21 -3.77
C LEU A 49 -2.85 -13.42 -2.27
N ILE A 50 -1.65 -13.85 -1.86
CA ILE A 50 -1.30 -14.00 -0.45
C ILE A 50 -1.46 -12.66 0.27
N LEU A 51 -0.92 -11.60 -0.32
CA LEU A 51 -1.01 -10.24 0.21
C LEU A 51 -2.46 -9.75 0.29
N ALA A 52 -3.29 -10.00 -0.72
CA ALA A 52 -4.69 -9.62 -0.75
C ALA A 52 -5.50 -10.36 0.33
N ILE A 53 -5.26 -11.66 0.53
CA ILE A 53 -5.90 -12.44 1.61
C ILE A 53 -5.50 -11.87 2.97
N LEU A 54 -4.22 -11.57 3.17
CA LEU A 54 -3.74 -11.01 4.42
C LEU A 54 -4.35 -9.63 4.69
N ALA A 55 -4.45 -8.79 3.66
CA ALA A 55 -5.10 -7.48 3.72
C ALA A 55 -6.58 -7.59 4.10
N ALA A 56 -7.30 -8.51 3.43
CA ALA A 56 -8.70 -8.77 3.70
C ALA A 56 -8.91 -9.27 5.13
N PHE A 57 -8.05 -10.16 5.60
CA PHE A 57 -8.07 -10.67 6.97
C PHE A 57 -7.88 -9.55 8.00
N PHE A 58 -6.84 -8.71 7.86
CA PHE A 58 -6.62 -7.61 8.79
C PHE A 58 -7.70 -6.54 8.72
N THR A 59 -8.19 -6.23 7.52
CA THR A 59 -9.33 -5.32 7.32
C THR A 59 -10.56 -5.84 8.06
N TRP A 60 -10.90 -7.12 7.85
CA TRP A 60 -12.01 -7.77 8.54
C TRP A 60 -11.83 -7.72 10.06
N LEU A 61 -10.61 -7.97 10.57
CA LEU A 61 -10.29 -7.92 11.99
C LEU A 61 -10.57 -6.53 12.58
N VAL A 62 -9.97 -5.47 12.03
CA VAL A 62 -10.11 -4.12 12.59
C VAL A 62 -11.54 -3.59 12.48
N VAL A 63 -12.27 -3.94 11.41
CA VAL A 63 -13.67 -3.56 11.24
C VAL A 63 -14.55 -4.29 12.23
N SER A 64 -14.33 -5.59 12.44
CA SER A 64 -15.12 -6.40 13.39
C SER A 64 -14.96 -5.94 14.83
N PHE A 65 -13.77 -5.42 15.19
CA PHE A 65 -13.53 -4.82 16.51
C PHE A 65 -13.92 -3.33 16.60
N GLY A 66 -14.45 -2.72 15.54
CA GLY A 66 -14.84 -1.30 15.52
C GLY A 66 -13.65 -0.33 15.59
N LEU A 67 -12.45 -0.78 15.23
CA LEU A 67 -11.22 0.02 15.29
C LEU A 67 -11.01 0.89 14.05
N ALA A 68 -11.67 0.57 12.93
CA ALA A 68 -11.60 1.32 11.69
C ALA A 68 -12.91 1.23 10.91
N PRO A 69 -13.33 2.30 10.20
CA PRO A 69 -14.39 2.16 9.21
C PRO A 69 -13.94 1.27 8.04
N PRO A 70 -14.87 0.61 7.32
CA PRO A 70 -14.51 -0.41 6.34
C PRO A 70 -13.62 0.06 5.18
N ILE A 71 -13.87 1.26 4.65
CA ILE A 71 -13.15 1.78 3.48
C ILE A 71 -11.73 2.20 3.89
N GLU A 72 -11.62 2.95 4.99
CA GLU A 72 -10.35 3.38 5.58
C GLU A 72 -9.50 2.20 6.02
N GLY A 73 -10.10 1.21 6.68
CA GLY A 73 -9.45 -0.04 7.05
C GLY A 73 -8.95 -0.78 5.82
N PHE A 74 -9.79 -0.96 4.80
CA PHE A 74 -9.39 -1.61 3.57
C PHE A 74 -8.20 -0.91 2.90
N LEU A 75 -8.27 0.41 2.71
CA LEU A 75 -7.19 1.17 2.10
C LEU A 75 -5.91 1.15 2.94
N ALA A 76 -6.01 1.26 4.27
CA ALA A 76 -4.86 1.28 5.17
C ALA A 76 -4.12 -0.07 5.25
N PHE A 77 -4.86 -1.19 5.24
CA PHE A 77 -4.29 -2.53 5.29
C PHE A 77 -3.98 -3.10 3.90
N SER A 78 -4.46 -2.47 2.84
CA SER A 78 -4.15 -2.88 1.47
C SER A 78 -2.64 -2.74 1.18
N PRO A 79 -1.98 -3.83 0.76
CA PRO A 79 -0.62 -3.79 0.26
C PRO A 79 -0.63 -3.16 -1.13
N GLY A 80 0.28 -2.22 -1.35
CA GLY A 80 0.34 -1.42 -2.57
C GLY A 80 1.21 -0.18 -2.39
N GLY A 81 1.27 0.64 -3.45
CA GLY A 81 1.98 1.91 -3.44
C GLY A 81 1.32 2.91 -2.49
N GLN A 82 2.11 3.53 -1.60
CA GLN A 82 1.59 4.51 -0.64
C GLN A 82 0.93 5.70 -1.35
N ALA A 83 1.55 6.18 -2.44
CA ALA A 83 1.04 7.29 -3.22
C ALA A 83 -0.33 6.98 -3.86
N GLU A 84 -0.53 5.75 -4.35
CA GLU A 84 -1.80 5.33 -4.96
C GLU A 84 -2.92 5.26 -3.94
N MET A 85 -2.68 4.65 -2.77
CA MET A 85 -3.71 4.53 -1.73
C MET A 85 -4.11 5.90 -1.17
N ILE A 86 -3.15 6.81 -1.03
CA ILE A 86 -3.40 8.22 -0.68
C ILE A 86 -4.29 8.88 -1.74
N VAL A 87 -3.96 8.76 -3.02
CA VAL A 87 -4.80 9.32 -4.11
C VAL A 87 -6.20 8.70 -4.12
N LEU A 88 -6.32 7.37 -3.97
CA LEU A 88 -7.61 6.68 -3.90
C LEU A 88 -8.44 7.16 -2.70
N SER A 89 -7.82 7.37 -1.54
CA SER A 89 -8.50 7.88 -0.35
C SER A 89 -9.14 9.25 -0.60
N ILE A 90 -8.44 10.14 -1.32
CA ILE A 90 -8.94 11.47 -1.71
C ILE A 90 -10.12 11.34 -2.68
N LEU A 91 -9.98 10.45 -3.68
CA LEU A 91 -10.99 10.22 -4.71
C LEU A 91 -12.30 9.71 -4.11
N ILE A 92 -12.24 8.67 -3.28
CA ILE A 92 -13.42 8.04 -2.68
C ILE A 92 -13.91 8.76 -1.41
N GLY A 93 -13.19 9.80 -0.96
CA GLY A 93 -13.57 10.65 0.17
C GLY A 93 -13.27 10.08 1.55
N ALA A 94 -12.49 9.00 1.62
CA ALA A 94 -12.01 8.39 2.85
C ALA A 94 -11.12 9.34 3.68
N ASP A 95 -10.91 9.01 4.95
CA ASP A 95 -9.97 9.74 5.79
C ASP A 95 -8.51 9.56 5.31
N LEU A 96 -8.01 10.59 4.62
CA LEU A 96 -6.63 10.67 4.14
C LEU A 96 -5.61 10.53 5.27
N GLY A 97 -5.86 11.16 6.43
CA GLY A 97 -4.96 11.15 7.56
C GLY A 97 -4.82 9.75 8.15
N PHE A 98 -5.95 9.06 8.31
CA PHE A 98 -5.98 7.67 8.75
C PHE A 98 -5.15 6.78 7.82
N VAL A 99 -5.43 6.80 6.52
CA VAL A 99 -4.73 5.95 5.54
C VAL A 99 -3.24 6.29 5.51
N ALA A 100 -2.87 7.57 5.40
CA ALA A 100 -1.47 7.99 5.31
C ALA A 100 -0.66 7.60 6.56
N VAL A 101 -1.21 7.79 7.76
CA VAL A 101 -0.53 7.42 9.01
C VAL A 101 -0.31 5.91 9.11
N HIS A 102 -1.28 5.08 8.71
CA HIS A 102 -1.11 3.63 8.72
C HIS A 102 -0.02 3.16 7.76
N HIS A 103 0.01 3.71 6.54
CA HIS A 103 1.08 3.42 5.58
C HIS A 103 2.45 3.85 6.08
N LEU A 104 2.54 5.03 6.70
CA LEU A 104 3.78 5.52 7.30
C LEU A 104 4.24 4.64 8.46
N ALA A 105 3.33 4.29 9.38
CA ALA A 105 3.61 3.40 10.49
C ALA A 105 4.13 2.04 10.00
N ARG A 106 3.52 1.46 8.97
CA ARG A 106 3.98 0.23 8.32
C ARG A 106 5.43 0.34 7.85
N VAL A 107 5.80 1.43 7.18
CA VAL A 107 7.17 1.67 6.68
C VAL A 107 8.16 1.74 7.83
N PHE A 108 7.84 2.51 8.88
CA PHE A 108 8.69 2.59 10.06
C PHE A 108 8.88 1.23 10.73
N ILE A 109 7.81 0.47 10.91
CA ILE A 109 7.85 -0.88 11.50
C ILE A 109 8.71 -1.80 10.64
N VAL A 110 8.60 -1.76 9.32
CA VAL A 110 9.39 -2.63 8.43
C VAL A 110 10.86 -2.23 8.43
N ILE A 111 11.18 -0.94 8.32
CA ILE A 111 12.58 -0.45 8.29
C ILE A 111 13.32 -0.82 9.56
N ILE A 112 12.69 -0.65 10.72
CA ILE A 112 13.31 -0.95 12.02
C ILE A 112 13.20 -2.45 12.34
N GLY A 113 12.05 -3.06 12.08
CA GLY A 113 11.73 -4.43 12.45
C GLY A 113 12.40 -5.49 11.58
N ALA A 114 12.57 -5.27 10.28
CA ALA A 114 13.20 -6.24 9.37
C ALA A 114 14.63 -6.63 9.80
N PRO A 115 15.56 -5.70 10.09
CA PRO A 115 16.90 -6.08 10.54
C PRO A 115 16.91 -6.77 11.91
N LEU A 116 16.01 -6.39 12.82
CA LEU A 116 15.87 -7.03 14.13
C LEU A 116 15.36 -8.47 13.99
N ALA A 117 14.32 -8.67 13.18
CA ALA A 117 13.78 -9.99 12.86
C ALA A 117 14.84 -10.86 12.19
N ALA A 118 15.58 -10.32 11.21
CA ALA A 118 16.66 -11.04 10.53
C ALA A 118 17.74 -11.53 11.52
N ARG A 119 18.16 -10.69 12.48
CA ARG A 119 19.10 -11.08 13.53
C ARG A 119 18.57 -12.22 14.42
N TRP A 120 17.28 -12.21 14.75
CA TRP A 120 16.67 -13.29 15.54
C TRP A 120 16.55 -14.61 14.77
N PHE A 121 16.18 -14.55 13.47
CA PHE A 121 16.11 -15.74 12.64
C PHE A 121 17.50 -16.35 12.38
N GLN A 122 18.53 -15.52 12.17
CA GLN A 122 19.90 -16.01 11.99
C GLN A 122 20.51 -16.61 13.27
N ARG A 123 20.10 -16.14 14.46
CA ARG A 123 20.52 -16.73 15.75
C ARG A 123 19.96 -18.13 15.99
N LYS A 124 18.83 -18.49 15.39
CA LYS A 124 18.22 -19.83 15.52
C LYS A 124 18.72 -20.85 14.50
N SER A 125 19.49 -20.41 13.49
CA SER A 125 20.00 -21.26 12.41
C SER A 125 21.47 -21.68 12.60
N LYS A 126 22.10 -21.27 13.71
CA LYS A 126 23.37 -21.81 14.22
C LYS A 126 23.08 -22.56 15.50
#